data_AF-A0A7S0M589-F1
#
_entry.id   AF-A0A7S0M589-F1
#
_cell.length_a   1.000
_cell.length_b   1.000
_cell.length_c   1.000
_cell.angle_alpha   90.00
_cell.angle_beta   90.00
_cell.angle_gamma   90.00
#
_symmetry.space_group_name_H-M   'P 1'
#
loop_
_entity.id
_entity.type
_entity.pdbx_description
1 polymer ?
#
loop_
_entity_poly.entity_id
_entity_poly.type
_entity_poly.pdbx_seq_one_letter_code
_entity_poly.pdbx_strand_id
1 'polypeptide(L)'
;GIFPFKSVQDLVNGAAVLGLGAGSAYLLYKVWTSPSSASPSSSEAVCPISGKSGGQCPLAAMGCFQSKDETPAASQSTAPAKKDNAIKAPETANSAASSGKDTISPSPTAAAESKKADGKQEYSWSKKKLDPKDFMFSKLKGQVCIKEPGSIDGQMFIVEDCEDCDVYLCDYMATVQIDYCKNCRIFVGPTESSVFIRNCEDCKCIFACQQYRARECKNCDTLLFSSTAPVIEMSSGMRFGCFRFFYFSLAQQFEAIKMSVFDNKWSEIYDFNPNPASPNWSFLPAETMAADLMKPLAGLGSFVSPEEGETHKDDEVVPLTCGLRKKDWAGQERAFLLFLPGQHARASAALTAAALPPPLGLIQTKRMALDAAKAKLLLKRCPDSAIVAAAATAFLPH
;
A
#
# COMPACT_ATOMS: atom_id res chain seq x y z
N GLY A 1 28.26 -8.49 -4.35
CA GLY A 1 27.86 -9.89 -4.51
C GLY A 1 26.50 -10.09 -3.88
N ILE A 2 25.54 -10.61 -4.63
CA ILE A 2 24.23 -11.00 -4.11
C ILE A 2 24.43 -12.40 -3.51
N PHE A 3 24.26 -12.53 -2.20
CA PHE A 3 24.34 -13.82 -1.52
C PHE A 3 22.92 -14.39 -1.41
N PRO A 4 22.60 -15.52 -2.07
CA PRO A 4 21.30 -16.17 -1.86
C PRO A 4 21.26 -16.74 -0.44
N PHE A 5 20.30 -16.29 0.35
CA PHE A 5 20.14 -16.71 1.74
C PHE A 5 19.27 -17.97 1.80
N LYS A 6 19.73 -19.01 2.52
CA LYS A 6 19.01 -20.29 2.66
C LYS A 6 18.26 -20.42 3.98
N SER A 7 18.60 -19.58 4.96
CA SER A 7 17.97 -19.54 6.29
C SER A 7 17.94 -18.12 6.84
N VAL A 8 17.12 -17.89 7.87
CA VAL A 8 17.14 -16.62 8.63
C VAL A 8 18.54 -16.36 9.19
N GLN A 9 19.23 -17.39 9.67
CA GLN A 9 20.57 -17.23 10.24
C GLN A 9 21.60 -16.79 9.17
N ASP A 10 21.53 -17.33 7.95
CA ASP A 10 22.39 -16.90 6.84
C ASP A 10 22.15 -15.44 6.46
N LEU A 11 20.87 -15.04 6.46
CA LEU A 11 20.45 -13.66 6.20
C LEU A 11 20.99 -12.70 7.26
N VAL A 12 20.86 -13.07 8.54
CA VAL A 12 21.43 -12.29 9.66
C VAL A 12 22.95 -12.20 9.55
N ASN A 13 23.64 -13.31 9.25
CA ASN A 13 25.09 -13.36 9.14
C ASN A 13 25.63 -12.56 7.95
N GLY A 14 24.95 -12.57 6.80
CA GLY A 14 25.36 -11.80 5.61
C GLY A 14 24.87 -10.35 5.60
N ALA A 15 23.86 -10.02 6.40
CA ALA A 15 23.42 -8.66 6.67
C ALA A 15 24.19 -7.98 7.80
N ALA A 16 25.30 -8.59 8.28
CA ALA A 16 26.22 -7.99 9.24
C ALA A 16 26.36 -6.49 8.99
N VAL A 17 25.99 -5.71 10.01
CA VAL A 17 25.97 -4.25 10.01
C VAL A 17 27.39 -3.76 9.73
N LEU A 18 27.66 -3.45 8.46
CA LEU A 18 28.95 -2.94 8.04
C LEU A 18 28.83 -1.43 7.79
N GLY A 19 29.45 -0.67 8.69
CA GLY A 19 30.15 0.58 8.37
C GLY A 19 29.31 1.84 8.20
N LEU A 20 29.74 2.87 8.92
CA LEU A 20 29.13 4.19 9.11
C LEU A 20 29.11 5.05 7.84
N GLY A 21 27.94 5.62 7.56
CA GLY A 21 27.75 6.79 6.71
C GLY A 21 26.61 7.63 7.29
N ALA A 22 26.85 8.92 7.52
CA ALA A 22 25.86 9.84 8.08
C ALA A 22 24.73 10.09 7.06
N GLY A 23 23.47 9.92 7.50
CA GLY A 23 22.29 10.17 6.69
C GLY A 23 20.98 9.95 7.46
N SER A 24 19.86 10.43 6.93
CA SER A 24 18.61 10.66 7.69
C SER A 24 17.51 9.59 7.53
N ALA A 25 17.76 8.47 6.84
CA ALA A 25 16.74 7.44 6.60
C ALA A 25 17.27 5.99 6.69
N TYR A 26 16.53 5.15 7.41
CA TYR A 26 16.80 3.73 7.66
C TYR A 26 15.73 2.88 7.00
N LEU A 27 16.08 1.68 6.56
CA LEU A 27 15.14 0.70 6.02
C LEU A 27 15.07 -0.52 6.94
N LEU A 28 13.89 -0.74 7.50
CA LEU A 28 13.57 -1.80 8.45
C LEU A 28 12.72 -2.84 7.75
N TYR A 29 12.95 -4.11 8.04
CA TYR A 29 12.12 -5.18 7.51
C TYR A 29 12.11 -6.40 8.42
N LYS A 30 11.07 -7.21 8.23
CA LYS A 30 10.84 -8.43 9.00
C LYS A 30 10.76 -9.62 8.06
N VAL A 31 11.61 -10.62 8.26
CA VAL A 31 11.71 -11.84 7.43
C VAL A 31 11.38 -13.07 8.27
N TRP A 32 10.82 -14.11 7.66
CA TRP A 32 10.50 -15.38 8.33
C TRP A 32 10.97 -16.58 7.50
N THR A 33 11.07 -17.78 8.11
CA THR A 33 11.27 -19.09 7.44
C THR A 33 10.15 -20.06 7.82
N SER A 34 9.65 -20.86 6.86
CA SER A 34 8.84 -22.07 7.11
C SER A 34 9.70 -23.27 7.53
N PRO A 35 9.19 -24.21 8.35
CA PRO A 35 9.86 -25.48 8.57
C PRO A 35 9.80 -26.29 7.26
N SER A 36 10.94 -26.85 6.84
CA SER A 36 10.95 -27.78 5.72
C SER A 36 10.06 -28.98 6.04
N SER A 37 9.11 -29.32 5.17
CA SER A 37 8.50 -30.64 5.17
C SER A 37 9.57 -31.67 4.75
N ALA A 38 10.43 -32.06 5.69
CA ALA A 38 11.24 -33.24 5.53
C ALA A 38 10.32 -34.45 5.63
N SER A 39 9.91 -34.97 4.47
CA SER A 39 9.40 -36.33 4.38
C SER A 39 10.49 -37.28 4.91
N PRO A 40 10.21 -38.13 5.91
CA PRO A 40 11.18 -39.12 6.32
C PRO A 40 11.32 -40.14 5.19
N SER A 41 12.46 -40.12 4.51
CA SER A 41 12.87 -41.18 3.60
C SER A 41 13.00 -42.48 4.40
N SER A 42 12.19 -43.47 4.04
CA SER A 42 12.29 -44.84 4.50
C SER A 42 13.63 -45.45 4.11
N SER A 43 14.42 -45.88 5.09
CA SER A 43 15.45 -46.91 4.90
C SER A 43 15.42 -47.87 6.08
N GLU A 44 15.45 -49.14 5.71
CA GLU A 44 15.16 -50.34 6.48
C GLU A 44 16.03 -50.56 7.73
N ALA A 45 15.43 -51.15 8.76
CA ALA A 45 16.10 -52.14 9.60
C ALA A 45 15.06 -53.21 10.01
N VAL A 46 15.34 -54.44 9.60
CA VAL A 46 14.49 -55.62 9.71
C VAL A 46 14.85 -56.43 10.97
N CYS A 47 13.85 -56.67 11.83
CA CYS A 47 13.53 -57.88 12.62
C CYS A 47 14.44 -58.35 13.80
N PRO A 48 14.02 -59.32 14.65
CA PRO A 48 12.74 -60.09 14.66
C PRO A 48 12.12 -60.45 16.06
N ILE A 49 11.01 -61.22 16.02
CA ILE A 49 10.47 -62.17 17.04
C ILE A 49 9.66 -61.53 18.19
N SER A 50 8.47 -61.93 18.65
CA SER A 50 7.45 -62.98 18.43
C SER A 50 6.19 -62.53 19.19
N GLY A 51 4.96 -62.82 18.76
CA GLY A 51 4.21 -63.90 19.42
C GLY A 51 2.77 -63.51 19.80
N LYS A 52 1.83 -64.15 19.10
CA LYS A 52 0.51 -64.68 19.50
C LYS A 52 -0.52 -63.85 20.31
N SER A 53 -1.74 -63.92 19.75
CA SER A 53 -3.05 -64.19 20.37
C SER A 53 -3.86 -63.08 21.05
N GLY A 54 -5.01 -62.77 20.44
CA GLY A 54 -6.32 -63.07 21.02
C GLY A 54 -7.09 -61.93 21.69
N GLY A 55 -8.39 -61.84 21.40
CA GLY A 55 -9.38 -61.31 22.35
C GLY A 55 -10.29 -60.19 21.82
N GLN A 56 -11.58 -60.48 21.81
CA GLN A 56 -12.70 -59.61 21.44
C GLN A 56 -13.00 -58.50 22.49
N CYS A 57 -13.74 -57.47 22.03
CA CYS A 57 -14.52 -56.44 22.78
C CYS A 57 -15.40 -57.03 23.93
N PRO A 58 -16.16 -56.27 24.80
CA PRO A 58 -16.65 -54.87 24.66
C PRO A 58 -16.94 -54.04 25.98
N LEU A 59 -17.55 -52.85 25.80
CA LEU A 59 -18.55 -52.12 26.63
C LEU A 59 -18.22 -51.42 27.99
N ALA A 60 -18.77 -50.20 28.08
CA ALA A 60 -19.48 -49.54 29.21
C ALA A 60 -18.72 -48.79 30.34
N ALA A 61 -18.85 -47.45 30.28
CA ALA A 61 -19.49 -46.50 31.24
C ALA A 61 -19.17 -46.46 32.76
N MET A 62 -19.35 -45.23 33.28
CA MET A 62 -19.31 -44.73 34.68
C MET A 62 -17.91 -44.59 35.33
N GLY A 63 -17.57 -43.54 36.06
CA GLY A 63 -18.31 -42.35 36.45
C GLY A 63 -17.48 -41.42 37.34
N CYS A 64 -17.86 -40.14 37.32
CA CYS A 64 -17.94 -39.23 38.46
C CYS A 64 -16.67 -38.75 39.21
N PHE A 65 -16.49 -37.42 39.21
CA PHE A 65 -16.46 -36.53 40.40
C PHE A 65 -16.38 -35.07 39.86
N GLN A 66 -17.47 -34.30 39.79
CA GLN A 66 -17.97 -33.32 40.79
C GLN A 66 -16.84 -32.46 41.41
N SER A 67 -16.92 -31.14 41.58
CA SER A 67 -17.90 -30.05 41.37
C SER A 67 -17.17 -28.78 41.89
N LYS A 68 -17.42 -27.51 41.59
CA LYS A 68 -18.60 -26.63 41.69
C LYS A 68 -18.11 -25.25 41.19
N ASP A 69 -18.80 -24.61 40.24
CA ASP A 69 -19.89 -23.64 40.43
C ASP A 69 -19.44 -22.33 41.10
N GLU A 70 -19.64 -21.18 40.44
CA GLU A 70 -20.92 -20.47 40.46
C GLU A 70 -21.02 -19.41 39.35
N THR A 71 -22.24 -19.23 38.85
CA THR A 71 -22.68 -18.31 37.79
C THR A 71 -23.82 -17.41 38.38
N PRO A 72 -24.68 -16.75 37.60
CA PRO A 72 -24.76 -15.29 37.34
C PRO A 72 -25.94 -14.57 38.03
N ALA A 73 -26.05 -13.25 37.85
CA ALA A 73 -27.36 -12.58 37.78
C ALA A 73 -27.31 -11.23 37.04
N ALA A 74 -28.35 -10.97 36.25
CA ALA A 74 -28.65 -9.74 35.53
C ALA A 74 -29.56 -8.81 36.37
N SER A 75 -29.53 -7.49 36.12
CA SER A 75 -30.74 -6.66 35.91
C SER A 75 -30.43 -5.15 35.70
N GLN A 76 -30.88 -4.67 34.55
CA GLN A 76 -31.62 -3.43 34.24
C GLN A 76 -31.35 -2.07 34.93
N SER A 77 -30.99 -1.12 34.07
CA SER A 77 -31.55 0.22 33.83
C SER A 77 -31.49 1.33 34.89
N THR A 78 -30.95 2.48 34.48
CA THR A 78 -31.54 3.83 34.64
C THR A 78 -30.89 4.80 33.65
N ALA A 79 -31.71 5.60 32.97
CA ALA A 79 -31.30 6.72 32.12
C ALA A 79 -30.95 7.97 32.95
N PRO A 80 -30.38 9.03 32.33
CA PRO A 80 -31.21 10.23 32.27
C PRO A 80 -31.18 11.01 30.94
N ALA A 81 -32.38 11.54 30.69
CA ALA A 81 -32.86 12.68 29.92
C ALA A 81 -31.93 13.60 29.10
N LYS A 82 -32.41 13.82 27.87
CA LYS A 82 -32.40 15.03 27.01
C LYS A 82 -32.07 16.36 27.69
N LYS A 83 -31.25 17.16 27.01
CA LYS A 83 -31.48 18.60 26.85
C LYS A 83 -31.32 19.01 25.39
N ASP A 84 -32.40 19.52 24.84
CA ASP A 84 -32.46 20.30 23.62
C ASP A 84 -31.59 21.56 23.75
N ASN A 85 -30.98 22.00 22.64
CA ASN A 85 -31.01 23.40 22.27
C ASN A 85 -30.63 23.59 20.79
N ALA A 86 -31.56 24.19 20.08
CA ALA A 86 -31.47 24.57 18.69
C ALA A 86 -31.04 26.05 18.58
N ILE A 87 -30.24 26.32 17.54
CA ILE A 87 -30.18 27.56 16.72
C ILE A 87 -29.64 28.85 17.37
N LYS A 88 -28.51 29.35 16.84
CA LYS A 88 -28.47 30.60 16.04
C LYS A 88 -27.12 30.83 15.35
N ALA A 89 -27.20 31.12 14.04
CA ALA A 89 -26.16 31.76 13.25
C ALA A 89 -25.92 33.21 13.70
N PRO A 90 -24.83 33.84 13.24
CA PRO A 90 -24.92 35.25 12.89
C PRO A 90 -24.45 35.51 11.45
N GLU A 91 -25.32 36.18 10.70
CA GLU A 91 -24.95 36.97 9.53
C GLU A 91 -24.35 38.32 9.97
N THR A 92 -23.37 38.76 9.17
CA THR A 92 -23.02 40.14 8.78
C THR A 92 -23.07 41.28 9.81
N ALA A 93 -21.93 41.98 9.92
CA ALA A 93 -21.94 43.43 10.03
C ALA A 93 -20.73 44.03 9.29
N ASN A 94 -21.02 44.73 8.20
CA ASN A 94 -20.18 45.76 7.61
C ASN A 94 -19.89 46.85 8.65
N SER A 95 -18.67 47.37 8.68
CA SER A 95 -18.45 48.79 9.01
C SER A 95 -17.50 49.38 7.99
N ALA A 96 -18.05 50.31 7.21
CA ALA A 96 -17.31 51.24 6.39
C ALA A 96 -16.80 52.39 7.27
N ALA A 97 -15.57 52.84 7.02
CA ALA A 97 -15.16 54.20 7.31
C ALA A 97 -14.39 54.71 6.08
N SER A 98 -15.01 55.68 5.42
CA SER A 98 -14.50 56.44 4.27
C SER A 98 -13.56 57.56 4.70
N SER A 99 -12.63 57.92 3.82
CA SER A 99 -12.30 59.32 3.43
C SER A 99 -11.04 59.27 2.53
N GLY A 100 -10.87 60.02 1.45
CA GLY A 100 -11.65 60.95 0.65
C GLY A 100 -10.93 61.01 -0.72
N LYS A 101 -11.67 60.98 -1.84
CA LYS A 101 -11.83 62.10 -2.79
C LYS A 101 -10.56 62.94 -3.02
N ASP A 102 -10.06 62.96 -4.26
CA ASP A 102 -10.30 64.11 -5.14
C ASP A 102 -10.06 63.81 -6.63
N THR A 103 -11.09 64.10 -7.40
CA THR A 103 -11.13 64.28 -8.86
C THR A 103 -10.37 65.54 -9.26
N ILE A 104 -9.77 65.56 -10.46
CA ILE A 104 -9.94 66.58 -11.52
C ILE A 104 -9.03 66.21 -12.71
N SER A 105 -9.62 66.15 -13.92
CA SER A 105 -8.93 66.36 -15.20
C SER A 105 -9.37 67.73 -15.75
N PRO A 106 -8.56 68.41 -16.57
CA PRO A 106 -8.68 68.25 -18.04
C PRO A 106 -7.34 68.32 -18.82
N SER A 107 -7.42 67.94 -20.11
CA SER A 107 -6.36 67.94 -21.15
C SER A 107 -6.08 69.37 -21.72
N PRO A 108 -5.32 69.64 -22.83
CA PRO A 108 -4.60 68.78 -23.81
C PRO A 108 -3.17 69.28 -24.22
N THR A 109 -2.48 68.56 -25.14
CA THR A 109 -1.87 69.09 -26.41
C THR A 109 -0.55 68.41 -26.84
N ALA A 110 -0.57 67.91 -28.08
CA ALA A 110 0.47 67.76 -29.13
C ALA A 110 1.83 67.04 -28.93
N ALA A 111 1.98 65.97 -29.72
CA ALA A 111 3.04 65.67 -30.71
C ALA A 111 4.53 65.57 -30.30
N ALA A 112 5.08 64.36 -30.45
CA ALA A 112 6.29 64.09 -31.26
C ALA A 112 6.48 62.58 -31.50
N GLU A 113 6.70 62.22 -32.76
CA GLU A 113 6.99 60.87 -33.25
C GLU A 113 8.43 60.44 -32.92
N SER A 114 8.64 59.15 -32.67
CA SER A 114 9.82 58.45 -33.21
C SER A 114 9.58 56.94 -33.29
N LYS A 115 9.60 56.43 -34.52
CA LYS A 115 9.56 55.02 -34.92
C LYS A 115 10.61 54.18 -34.18
N LYS A 116 10.25 52.95 -33.77
CA LYS A 116 11.16 51.80 -33.83
C LYS A 116 10.41 50.46 -33.85
N ALA A 117 10.67 49.74 -34.93
CA ALA A 117 10.78 48.30 -35.09
C ALA A 117 9.68 47.40 -34.51
N ASP A 118 8.89 46.91 -35.46
CA ASP A 118 8.15 45.65 -35.39
C ASP A 118 9.05 44.50 -34.94
N GLY A 119 8.55 43.74 -33.99
CA GLY A 119 9.26 42.72 -33.24
C GLY A 119 8.34 42.12 -32.22
N LYS A 120 7.22 41.54 -32.68
CA LYS A 120 6.39 40.66 -31.83
C LYS A 120 7.23 39.44 -31.45
N GLN A 121 7.91 39.53 -30.31
CA GLN A 121 8.31 38.33 -29.58
C GLN A 121 7.04 37.68 -29.04
N GLU A 122 6.60 36.62 -29.70
CA GLU A 122 5.65 35.68 -29.11
C GLU A 122 6.34 34.98 -27.94
N TYR A 123 6.02 35.42 -26.73
CA TYR A 123 6.40 34.71 -25.51
C TYR A 123 5.52 33.46 -25.40
N SER A 124 6.12 32.28 -25.60
CA SER A 124 5.46 30.97 -25.59
C SER A 124 5.08 30.46 -24.19
N TRP A 125 4.50 31.31 -23.34
CA TRP A 125 4.02 30.94 -22.01
C TRP A 125 2.50 30.84 -21.93
N SER A 126 1.83 30.59 -23.06
CA SER A 126 0.43 30.20 -23.10
C SER A 126 0.26 28.87 -22.36
N LYS A 127 0.10 28.91 -21.02
CA LYS A 127 -0.29 27.76 -20.22
C LYS A 127 -1.55 27.20 -20.85
N LYS A 128 -1.43 26.03 -21.48
CA LYS A 128 -2.55 25.31 -22.09
C LYS A 128 -3.62 25.18 -21.02
N LYS A 129 -4.81 25.73 -21.28
CA LYS A 129 -5.93 25.63 -20.34
C LYS A 129 -6.34 24.17 -20.30
N LEU A 130 -6.14 23.50 -19.17
CA LEU A 130 -6.54 22.11 -18.95
C LEU A 130 -8.07 22.02 -19.02
N ASP A 131 -8.61 21.07 -19.79
CA ASP A 131 -10.04 20.78 -19.83
C ASP A 131 -10.33 19.69 -18.78
N PRO A 132 -11.26 19.91 -17.82
CA PRO A 132 -11.68 18.88 -16.86
C PRO A 132 -12.07 17.55 -17.51
N LYS A 133 -12.58 17.55 -18.74
CA LYS A 133 -12.97 16.34 -19.47
C LYS A 133 -11.79 15.42 -19.79
N ASP A 134 -10.59 15.97 -19.90
CA ASP A 134 -9.38 15.17 -20.18
C ASP A 134 -8.97 14.33 -18.96
N PHE A 135 -9.49 14.63 -17.78
CA PHE A 135 -9.16 14.01 -16.51
C PHE A 135 -10.32 13.21 -15.92
N MET A 136 -11.21 12.73 -16.79
CA MET A 136 -12.30 11.85 -16.40
C MET A 136 -12.59 10.76 -17.42
N PHE A 137 -12.95 9.59 -16.93
CA PHE A 137 -13.64 8.55 -17.69
C PHE A 137 -15.03 8.39 -17.10
N SER A 138 -16.06 8.68 -17.87
CA SER A 138 -17.44 8.71 -17.39
C SER A 138 -18.36 7.99 -18.38
N LYS A 139 -19.23 7.12 -17.87
CA LYS A 139 -20.31 6.46 -18.64
C LYS A 139 -19.80 5.63 -19.81
N LEU A 140 -18.68 4.93 -19.60
CA LEU A 140 -18.07 4.06 -20.60
C LEU A 140 -18.51 2.61 -20.41
N LYS A 141 -18.68 1.87 -21.50
CA LYS A 141 -19.06 0.45 -21.46
C LYS A 141 -18.22 -0.39 -22.41
N GLY A 142 -17.60 -1.46 -21.91
CA GLY A 142 -16.83 -2.41 -22.71
C GLY A 142 -15.57 -1.81 -23.37
N GLN A 143 -15.05 -0.70 -22.83
CA GLN A 143 -13.93 0.05 -23.43
C GLN A 143 -12.61 -0.19 -22.71
N VAL A 144 -11.52 -0.05 -23.46
CA VAL A 144 -10.16 0.03 -22.93
C VAL A 144 -9.76 1.51 -22.92
N CYS A 145 -9.43 2.04 -21.74
CA CYS A 145 -9.13 3.44 -21.51
C CYS A 145 -7.76 3.56 -20.85
N ILE A 146 -6.81 4.20 -21.52
CA ILE A 146 -5.43 4.28 -21.06
C ILE A 146 -4.99 5.75 -21.01
N LYS A 147 -4.40 6.15 -19.89
CA LYS A 147 -3.64 7.39 -19.74
C LYS A 147 -2.17 7.03 -19.62
N GLU A 148 -1.38 7.47 -20.58
CA GLU A 148 0.05 7.19 -20.67
C GLU A 148 0.86 8.03 -19.66
N PRO A 149 2.11 7.64 -19.36
CA PRO A 149 3.00 8.45 -18.52
C PRO A 149 3.11 9.90 -19.01
N GLY A 150 2.99 10.86 -18.07
CA GLY A 150 3.03 12.30 -18.36
C GLY A 150 1.73 12.89 -18.93
N SER A 151 0.67 12.10 -19.13
CA SER A 151 -0.61 12.60 -19.65
C SER A 151 -1.56 13.15 -18.57
N ILE A 152 -1.35 12.78 -17.30
CA ILE A 152 -2.13 13.27 -16.16
C ILE A 152 -1.35 14.33 -15.38
N ASP A 153 -0.04 14.14 -15.22
CA ASP A 153 0.91 15.09 -14.62
C ASP A 153 0.42 15.68 -13.28
N GLY A 154 0.07 14.80 -12.35
CA GLY A 154 -0.32 15.17 -10.99
C GLY A 154 -1.71 15.77 -10.84
N GLN A 155 -2.52 15.85 -11.90
CA GLN A 155 -3.91 16.28 -11.76
C GLN A 155 -4.77 15.23 -11.02
N MET A 156 -5.93 15.67 -10.54
CA MET A 156 -6.96 14.74 -10.04
C MET A 156 -7.59 13.98 -11.21
N PHE A 157 -8.03 12.74 -10.98
CA PHE A 157 -8.72 11.95 -11.99
C PHE A 157 -10.02 11.36 -11.45
N ILE A 158 -11.06 11.31 -12.30
CA ILE A 158 -12.37 10.74 -11.96
C ILE A 158 -12.67 9.56 -12.89
N VAL A 159 -13.09 8.43 -12.33
CA VAL A 159 -13.63 7.30 -13.09
C VAL A 159 -15.04 7.04 -12.55
N GLU A 160 -16.07 7.27 -13.35
CA GLU A 160 -17.46 7.15 -12.89
C GLU A 160 -18.35 6.42 -13.89
N ASP A 161 -19.34 5.68 -13.39
CA ASP A 161 -20.37 5.03 -14.20
C ASP A 161 -19.79 4.12 -15.32
N CYS A 162 -18.65 3.45 -15.09
CA CYS A 162 -18.03 2.54 -16.06
C CYS A 162 -18.50 1.09 -15.86
N GLU A 163 -18.80 0.38 -16.95
CA GLU A 163 -19.21 -1.03 -16.93
C GLU A 163 -18.36 -1.86 -17.90
N ASP A 164 -17.91 -3.05 -17.49
CA ASP A 164 -17.12 -3.95 -18.34
C ASP A 164 -15.84 -3.32 -18.92
N CYS A 165 -15.27 -2.31 -18.25
CA CYS A 165 -14.16 -1.52 -18.77
C CYS A 165 -12.77 -1.98 -18.25
N ASP A 166 -11.77 -1.62 -19.04
CA ASP A 166 -10.34 -1.82 -18.82
C ASP A 166 -9.69 -0.43 -18.65
N VAL A 167 -9.52 0.04 -17.43
CA VAL A 167 -9.01 1.39 -17.14
C VAL A 167 -7.58 1.33 -16.62
N TYR A 168 -6.66 2.04 -17.25
CA TYR A 168 -5.25 2.10 -16.87
C TYR A 168 -4.80 3.57 -16.77
N LEU A 169 -4.59 4.05 -15.55
CA LEU A 169 -4.02 5.37 -15.28
C LEU A 169 -2.52 5.22 -14.99
N CYS A 170 -1.69 5.21 -16.04
CA CYS A 170 -0.26 4.95 -15.99
C CYS A 170 0.57 6.23 -15.75
N ASP A 171 0.14 7.04 -14.79
CA ASP A 171 0.82 8.27 -14.40
C ASP A 171 0.71 8.52 -12.89
N TYR A 172 1.38 9.55 -12.39
CA TYR A 172 1.17 10.03 -11.02
C TYR A 172 0.01 11.03 -10.95
N MET A 173 -0.73 11.00 -9.84
CA MET A 173 -1.95 11.80 -9.64
C MET A 173 -2.00 12.43 -8.25
N ALA A 174 -2.71 13.55 -8.10
CA ALA A 174 -2.99 14.11 -6.78
C ALA A 174 -4.00 13.23 -6.00
N THR A 175 -5.12 12.88 -6.64
CA THR A 175 -6.20 12.07 -6.05
C THR A 175 -7.01 11.39 -7.14
N VAL A 176 -7.60 10.23 -6.83
CA VAL A 176 -8.49 9.52 -7.75
C VAL A 176 -9.81 9.18 -7.05
N GLN A 177 -10.92 9.46 -7.74
CA GLN A 177 -12.27 9.05 -7.32
C GLN A 177 -12.80 8.02 -8.32
N ILE A 178 -13.29 6.90 -7.80
CA ILE A 178 -13.84 5.80 -8.61
C ILE A 178 -15.25 5.50 -8.11
N ASP A 179 -16.25 5.80 -8.92
CA ASP A 179 -17.66 5.77 -8.51
C ASP A 179 -18.50 4.90 -9.44
N TYR A 180 -19.41 4.12 -8.85
CA TYR A 180 -20.45 3.39 -9.61
C TYR A 180 -19.91 2.48 -10.74
N CYS A 181 -18.68 1.98 -10.59
CA CYS A 181 -18.05 1.10 -11.58
C CYS A 181 -18.44 -0.37 -11.35
N LYS A 182 -18.70 -1.10 -12.43
CA LYS A 182 -19.15 -2.50 -12.37
C LYS A 182 -18.35 -3.38 -13.31
N ASN A 183 -17.91 -4.55 -12.83
CA ASN A 183 -17.15 -5.53 -13.62
C ASN A 183 -15.95 -4.91 -14.36
N CYS A 184 -15.26 -3.95 -13.72
CA CYS A 184 -14.14 -3.23 -14.33
C CYS A 184 -12.79 -3.77 -13.84
N ARG A 185 -11.77 -3.65 -14.70
CA ARG A 185 -10.35 -3.82 -14.34
C ARG A 185 -9.72 -2.43 -14.28
N ILE A 186 -9.21 -2.02 -13.12
CA ILE A 186 -8.74 -0.65 -12.90
C ILE A 186 -7.33 -0.64 -12.31
N PHE A 187 -6.39 -0.12 -13.08
CA PHE A 187 -5.04 0.20 -12.63
C PHE A 187 -4.93 1.71 -12.34
N VAL A 188 -4.37 2.05 -11.17
CA VAL A 188 -4.07 3.43 -10.77
C VAL A 188 -2.62 3.50 -10.31
N GLY A 189 -1.83 4.32 -11.03
CA GLY A 189 -0.46 4.66 -10.67
C GLY A 189 -0.33 5.44 -9.35
N PRO A 190 0.89 5.87 -9.00
CA PRO A 190 1.17 6.49 -7.70
C PRO A 190 0.32 7.73 -7.44
N THR A 191 -0.47 7.71 -6.36
CA THR A 191 -1.41 8.79 -6.00
C THR A 191 -1.00 9.49 -4.71
N GLU A 192 -0.69 10.79 -4.76
CA GLU A 192 -0.15 11.58 -3.65
C GLU A 192 -1.02 11.55 -2.39
N SER A 193 -2.33 11.70 -2.56
CA SER A 193 -3.29 11.77 -1.45
C SER A 193 -4.09 10.48 -1.30
N SER A 194 -5.10 10.28 -2.16
CA SER A 194 -6.06 9.21 -1.93
C SER A 194 -6.62 8.60 -3.20
N VAL A 195 -6.85 7.30 -3.13
CA VAL A 195 -7.77 6.59 -4.03
C VAL A 195 -9.01 6.28 -3.21
N PHE A 196 -10.15 6.84 -3.63
CA PHE A 196 -11.43 6.61 -2.99
C PHE A 196 -12.38 5.90 -3.95
N ILE A 197 -12.74 4.66 -3.64
CA ILE A 197 -13.73 3.89 -4.40
C ILE A 197 -15.09 3.89 -3.68
N ARG A 198 -16.17 4.15 -4.42
CA ARG A 198 -17.54 4.19 -3.89
C ARG A 198 -18.50 3.45 -4.81
N ASN A 199 -19.43 2.70 -4.23
CA ASN A 199 -20.51 2.05 -4.99
C ASN A 199 -20.00 1.17 -6.16
N CYS A 200 -18.83 0.54 -6.00
CA CYS A 200 -18.23 -0.31 -7.03
C CYS A 200 -18.51 -1.80 -6.76
N GLU A 201 -18.81 -2.56 -7.80
CA GLU A 201 -19.16 -3.99 -7.71
C GLU A 201 -18.34 -4.83 -8.69
N ASP A 202 -17.88 -6.00 -8.22
CA ASP A 202 -17.15 -7.01 -9.01
C ASP A 202 -15.93 -6.44 -9.76
N CYS A 203 -15.21 -5.48 -9.14
CA CYS A 203 -14.05 -4.84 -9.74
C CYS A 203 -12.74 -5.51 -9.36
N LYS A 204 -11.80 -5.53 -10.30
CA LYS A 204 -10.42 -6.00 -10.13
C LYS A 204 -9.48 -4.80 -10.22
N CYS A 205 -8.66 -4.61 -9.21
CA CYS A 205 -8.00 -3.33 -8.96
C CYS A 205 -6.51 -3.53 -8.64
N ILE A 206 -5.68 -2.62 -9.13
CA ILE A 206 -4.29 -2.48 -8.69
C ILE A 206 -4.01 -1.00 -8.45
N PHE A 207 -3.81 -0.61 -7.19
CA PHE A 207 -3.73 0.79 -6.79
C PHE A 207 -2.48 1.09 -5.97
N ALA A 208 -1.85 2.23 -6.26
CA ALA A 208 -0.79 2.80 -5.43
C ALA A 208 -1.21 4.18 -4.91
N CYS A 209 -1.33 4.34 -3.59
CA CYS A 209 -1.74 5.61 -3.00
C CYS A 209 -1.16 5.83 -1.61
N GLN A 210 -1.26 7.07 -1.11
CA GLN A 210 -1.00 7.32 0.30
C GLN A 210 -2.15 6.77 1.17
N GLN A 211 -3.41 7.05 0.80
CA GLN A 211 -4.61 6.62 1.53
C GLN A 211 -5.58 5.87 0.62
N TYR A 212 -5.92 4.64 1.00
CA TYR A 212 -7.01 3.89 0.37
C TYR A 212 -8.29 3.98 1.20
N ARG A 213 -9.39 4.31 0.53
CA ARG A 213 -10.73 4.30 1.12
C ARG A 213 -11.70 3.56 0.19
N ALA A 214 -12.54 2.71 0.77
CA ALA A 214 -13.65 2.07 0.08
C ALA A 214 -14.95 2.26 0.86
N ARG A 215 -16.03 2.58 0.15
CA ARG A 215 -17.37 2.69 0.73
C ARG A 215 -18.42 2.07 -0.17
N GLU A 216 -19.34 1.30 0.40
CA GLU A 216 -20.46 0.70 -0.35
C GLU A 216 -19.97 -0.16 -1.54
N CYS A 217 -18.83 -0.83 -1.39
CA CYS A 217 -18.25 -1.69 -2.41
C CYS A 217 -18.56 -3.16 -2.17
N LYS A 218 -18.61 -3.95 -3.26
CA LYS A 218 -18.91 -5.37 -3.19
C LYS A 218 -18.00 -6.17 -4.10
N ASN A 219 -17.47 -7.29 -3.60
CA ASN A 219 -16.70 -8.27 -4.37
C ASN A 219 -15.51 -7.66 -5.14
N CYS A 220 -14.75 -6.76 -4.50
CA CYS A 220 -13.62 -6.10 -5.15
C CYS A 220 -12.28 -6.73 -4.74
N ASP A 221 -11.43 -6.99 -5.73
CA ASP A 221 -10.09 -7.57 -5.54
C ASP A 221 -9.05 -6.50 -5.77
N THR A 222 -8.18 -6.24 -4.80
CA THR A 222 -7.21 -5.14 -4.88
C THR A 222 -5.81 -5.60 -4.52
N LEU A 223 -4.87 -5.52 -5.48
CA LEU A 223 -3.45 -5.46 -5.14
C LEU A 223 -3.10 -4.02 -4.79
N LEU A 224 -2.69 -3.80 -3.55
CA LEU A 224 -2.64 -2.46 -2.97
C LEU A 224 -1.23 -2.09 -2.52
N PHE A 225 -0.85 -0.84 -2.81
CA PHE A 225 0.16 -0.11 -2.08
C PHE A 225 -0.55 1.03 -1.37
N SER A 226 -0.42 1.09 -0.04
CA SER A 226 -0.98 2.17 0.78
C SER A 226 0.01 2.60 1.84
N SER A 227 0.36 3.88 1.90
CA SER A 227 1.26 4.41 2.94
C SER A 227 0.63 4.43 4.33
N THR A 228 -0.70 4.50 4.40
CA THR A 228 -1.49 4.41 5.64
C THR A 228 -2.29 3.12 5.69
N ALA A 229 -2.90 2.82 6.84
CA ALA A 229 -3.85 1.72 6.97
C ALA A 229 -5.01 1.91 5.98
N PRO A 230 -5.30 0.94 5.10
CA PRO A 230 -6.46 0.99 4.20
C PRO A 230 -7.76 0.92 5.00
N VAL A 231 -8.78 1.66 4.55
CA VAL A 231 -10.05 1.78 5.26
C VAL A 231 -11.20 1.28 4.37
N ILE A 232 -12.10 0.49 4.96
CA ILE A 232 -13.37 0.11 4.32
C ILE A 232 -14.57 0.48 5.20
N GLU A 233 -15.68 0.80 4.57
CA GLU A 233 -16.96 1.14 5.21
C GLU A 233 -18.12 0.56 4.39
N MET A 234 -19.14 0.00 5.05
CA MET A 234 -20.37 -0.54 4.43
C MET A 234 -20.11 -1.40 3.18
N SER A 235 -19.00 -2.16 3.18
CA SER A 235 -18.54 -2.94 2.04
C SER A 235 -18.49 -4.43 2.39
N SER A 236 -18.51 -5.31 1.39
CA SER A 236 -18.47 -6.77 1.62
C SER A 236 -17.74 -7.50 0.50
N GLY A 237 -17.13 -8.66 0.80
CA GLY A 237 -16.39 -9.43 -0.20
C GLY A 237 -15.12 -8.73 -0.69
N MET A 238 -14.52 -7.86 0.12
CA MET A 238 -13.32 -7.10 -0.26
C MET A 238 -12.07 -7.97 -0.07
N ARG A 239 -11.21 -8.11 -1.09
CA ARG A 239 -10.01 -8.97 -1.02
C ARG A 239 -8.76 -8.17 -1.32
N PHE A 240 -7.76 -8.26 -0.44
CA PHE A 240 -6.54 -7.45 -0.54
C PHE A 240 -5.28 -8.30 -0.74
N GLY A 241 -4.37 -7.84 -1.59
CA GLY A 241 -3.02 -8.40 -1.78
C GLY A 241 -1.98 -7.27 -1.86
N CYS A 242 -0.70 -7.64 -1.85
CA CYS A 242 0.37 -6.67 -2.01
C CYS A 242 0.40 -6.15 -3.45
N PHE A 243 0.64 -4.85 -3.66
CA PHE A 243 0.83 -4.26 -4.98
C PHE A 243 1.84 -5.05 -5.83
N ARG A 244 1.46 -5.36 -7.07
CA ARG A 244 2.34 -5.92 -8.09
C ARG A 244 1.94 -5.31 -9.43
N PHE A 245 2.82 -4.52 -10.00
CA PHE A 245 2.68 -3.99 -11.36
C PHE A 245 4.00 -3.40 -11.80
N PHE A 246 4.21 -3.39 -13.12
CA PHE A 246 5.39 -2.79 -13.71
C PHE A 246 5.06 -2.11 -15.04
N TYR A 247 5.66 -0.94 -15.24
CA TYR A 247 5.94 -0.32 -16.52
C TYR A 247 7.12 0.63 -16.29
N PHE A 248 7.88 0.95 -17.34
CA PHE A 248 9.17 1.61 -17.23
C PHE A 248 9.18 2.87 -16.34
N SER A 249 8.15 3.72 -16.42
CA SER A 249 8.09 5.00 -15.69
C SER A 249 7.63 4.88 -14.22
N LEU A 250 7.12 3.72 -13.79
CA LEU A 250 6.44 3.58 -12.50
C LEU A 250 7.36 3.91 -11.30
N ALA A 251 8.60 3.44 -11.32
CA ALA A 251 9.56 3.70 -10.24
C ALA A 251 9.87 5.20 -10.10
N GLN A 252 10.07 5.89 -11.22
CA GLN A 252 10.34 7.33 -11.25
C GLN A 252 9.13 8.13 -10.75
N GLN A 253 7.91 7.68 -11.04
CA GLN A 253 6.69 8.34 -10.56
C GLN A 253 6.53 8.24 -9.04
N PHE A 254 6.83 7.09 -8.42
CA PHE A 254 6.90 6.98 -6.96
C PHE A 254 7.91 7.96 -6.35
N GLU A 255 9.08 8.11 -6.97
CA GLU A 255 10.12 9.04 -6.54
C GLU A 255 9.69 10.51 -6.69
N ALA A 256 9.05 10.86 -7.81
CA ALA A 256 8.57 12.22 -8.10
C ALA A 256 7.63 12.73 -6.99
N ILE A 257 6.74 11.87 -6.50
CA ILE A 257 5.81 12.19 -5.41
C ILE A 257 6.36 11.89 -4.00
N LYS A 258 7.66 11.55 -3.90
CA LYS A 258 8.37 11.26 -2.65
C LYS A 258 7.71 10.15 -1.82
N MET A 259 7.07 9.19 -2.50
CA MET A 259 6.40 8.07 -1.88
C MET A 259 7.34 6.87 -1.84
N SER A 260 7.77 6.51 -0.64
CA SER A 260 8.71 5.41 -0.44
C SER A 260 8.04 4.07 -0.74
N VAL A 261 8.57 3.35 -1.74
CA VAL A 261 8.12 1.99 -2.11
C VAL A 261 8.23 0.97 -0.96
N PHE A 262 9.00 1.30 0.09
CA PHE A 262 9.17 0.49 1.28
C PHE A 262 8.14 0.75 2.37
N ASP A 263 7.24 1.72 2.19
CA ASP A 263 6.24 2.08 3.20
C ASP A 263 4.86 1.56 2.80
N ASN A 264 4.73 0.23 2.67
CA ASN A 264 3.48 -0.39 2.25
C ASN A 264 2.73 -1.05 3.43
N LYS A 265 1.53 -0.54 3.71
CA LYS A 265 0.61 -1.00 4.76
C LYS A 265 -0.63 -1.71 4.22
N TRP A 266 -0.58 -2.23 2.99
CA TRP A 266 -1.71 -2.86 2.31
C TRP A 266 -2.50 -3.90 3.12
N SER A 267 -1.88 -4.54 4.12
CA SER A 267 -2.49 -5.58 4.96
C SER A 267 -3.02 -5.11 6.31
N GLU A 268 -2.87 -3.82 6.65
CA GLU A 268 -3.35 -3.19 7.89
C GLU A 268 -4.80 -2.67 7.72
N ILE A 269 -5.73 -3.53 7.28
CA ILE A 269 -7.10 -3.11 6.95
C ILE A 269 -7.87 -2.70 8.21
N TYR A 270 -8.49 -1.51 8.16
CA TYR A 270 -9.45 -1.05 9.15
C TYR A 270 -10.87 -1.06 8.57
N ASP A 271 -11.76 -1.79 9.23
CA ASP A 271 -13.18 -1.91 8.85
C ASP A 271 -14.04 -1.12 9.83
N PHE A 272 -14.77 -0.12 9.34
CA PHE A 272 -15.71 0.68 10.13
C PHE A 272 -16.98 -0.07 10.53
N ASN A 273 -17.33 -1.14 9.80
CA ASN A 273 -18.56 -1.92 10.02
C ASN A 273 -18.25 -3.41 10.17
N PRO A 274 -17.36 -3.81 11.11
CA PRO A 274 -16.89 -5.18 11.21
C PRO A 274 -18.05 -6.14 11.47
N ASN A 275 -18.07 -7.24 10.74
CA ASN A 275 -19.04 -8.31 10.91
C ASN A 275 -18.36 -9.57 11.48
N PRO A 276 -18.59 -9.92 12.76
CA PRO A 276 -17.95 -11.07 13.40
C PRO A 276 -18.36 -12.42 12.82
N ALA A 277 -19.58 -12.54 12.28
CA ALA A 277 -20.09 -13.80 11.74
C ALA A 277 -19.59 -14.07 10.32
N SER A 278 -19.44 -13.01 9.52
CA SER A 278 -18.92 -13.07 8.16
C SER A 278 -18.05 -11.85 7.89
N PRO A 279 -16.72 -11.96 8.00
CA PRO A 279 -15.81 -10.84 7.76
C PRO A 279 -16.06 -10.19 6.39
N ASN A 280 -16.08 -8.86 6.37
CA ASN A 280 -16.32 -8.09 5.14
C ASN A 280 -15.13 -8.11 4.18
N TRP A 281 -13.96 -8.50 4.68
CA TRP A 281 -12.73 -8.54 3.92
C TRP A 281 -11.89 -9.77 4.24
N SER A 282 -11.03 -10.12 3.30
CA SER A 282 -10.01 -11.16 3.45
C SER A 282 -8.76 -10.81 2.63
N PHE A 283 -7.75 -11.67 2.70
CA PHE A 283 -6.59 -11.53 1.82
C PHE A 283 -6.75 -12.38 0.56
N LEU A 284 -6.29 -11.85 -0.57
CA LEU A 284 -6.06 -12.63 -1.78
C LEU A 284 -5.02 -13.74 -1.50
N PRO A 285 -5.00 -14.82 -2.31
CA PRO A 285 -3.89 -15.77 -2.29
C PRO A 285 -2.52 -15.07 -2.38
N ALA A 286 -1.49 -15.63 -1.74
CA ALA A 286 -0.18 -14.98 -1.68
C ALA A 286 0.53 -14.96 -3.04
N GLU A 287 0.18 -15.91 -3.89
CA GLU A 287 0.64 -16.16 -5.24
C GLU A 287 -0.08 -15.32 -6.30
N THR A 288 -1.10 -14.54 -5.93
CA THR A 288 -1.84 -13.70 -6.89
C THR A 288 -0.88 -12.73 -7.60
N MET A 289 -0.93 -12.76 -8.92
CA MET A 289 -0.14 -11.95 -9.83
C MET A 289 -0.96 -10.79 -10.39
N ALA A 290 -0.27 -9.79 -10.94
CA ALA A 290 -0.91 -8.68 -11.65
C ALA A 290 -1.82 -9.17 -12.80
N ALA A 291 -1.38 -10.21 -13.51
CA ALA A 291 -2.08 -10.78 -14.66
C ALA A 291 -3.40 -11.50 -14.31
N ASP A 292 -3.61 -11.88 -13.03
CA ASP A 292 -4.88 -12.48 -12.59
C ASP A 292 -6.01 -11.42 -12.52
N LEU A 293 -5.62 -10.16 -12.35
CA LEU A 293 -6.50 -9.03 -12.15
C LEU A 293 -6.60 -8.14 -13.39
N MET A 294 -5.49 -7.91 -14.06
CA MET A 294 -5.36 -6.97 -15.17
C MET A 294 -4.97 -7.68 -16.46
N LYS A 295 -5.38 -7.12 -17.60
CA LYS A 295 -4.83 -7.55 -18.90
C LYS A 295 -3.43 -6.95 -19.07
N PRO A 296 -2.49 -7.65 -19.71
CA PRO A 296 -1.16 -7.10 -19.98
C PRO A 296 -1.26 -5.84 -20.86
N LEU A 297 -0.57 -4.76 -20.48
CA LEU A 297 -0.54 -3.50 -21.23
C LEU A 297 -0.10 -3.70 -22.70
N ALA A 298 0.86 -4.59 -22.94
CA ALA A 298 1.33 -4.93 -24.28
C ALA A 298 0.24 -5.52 -25.20
N GLY A 299 -0.78 -6.17 -24.62
CA GLY A 299 -1.90 -6.75 -25.36
C GLY A 299 -3.03 -5.75 -25.66
N LEU A 300 -2.90 -4.49 -25.22
CA LEU A 300 -3.95 -3.48 -25.31
C LEU A 300 -3.66 -2.37 -26.35
N GLY A 301 -2.60 -2.52 -27.15
CA GLY A 301 -2.17 -1.45 -28.07
C GLY A 301 -1.72 -0.19 -27.33
N SER A 302 -1.14 -0.36 -26.14
CA SER A 302 -0.64 0.72 -25.29
C SER A 302 0.78 1.15 -25.63
N PHE A 303 1.35 2.05 -24.82
CA PHE A 303 2.74 2.51 -24.90
C PHE A 303 3.79 1.43 -24.55
N VAL A 304 3.38 0.25 -24.06
CA VAL A 304 4.29 -0.86 -23.74
C VAL A 304 4.33 -1.84 -24.91
N SER A 305 5.53 -2.13 -25.42
CA SER A 305 5.69 -3.12 -26.50
C SER A 305 5.56 -4.57 -25.98
N PRO A 306 5.21 -5.56 -26.82
CA PRO A 306 5.24 -6.97 -26.44
C PRO A 306 6.59 -7.45 -25.90
N GLU A 307 7.68 -6.95 -26.48
CA GLU A 307 9.05 -7.28 -26.07
C GLU A 307 9.39 -6.71 -24.70
N GLU A 308 9.00 -5.46 -24.43
CA GLU A 308 9.16 -4.82 -23.11
C GLU A 308 8.33 -5.54 -22.05
N GLY A 309 7.07 -5.86 -22.37
CA GLY A 309 6.17 -6.57 -21.47
C GLY A 309 6.70 -7.95 -21.05
N GLU A 310 7.29 -8.70 -21.99
CA GLU A 310 7.89 -10.01 -21.66
C GLU A 310 9.20 -9.86 -20.88
N THR A 311 10.05 -8.88 -21.24
CA THR A 311 11.34 -8.64 -20.58
C THR A 311 11.17 -8.30 -19.09
N HIS A 312 10.14 -7.53 -18.76
CA HIS A 312 9.91 -7.00 -17.41
C HIS A 312 8.73 -7.67 -16.67
N LYS A 313 8.29 -8.86 -17.11
CA LYS A 313 7.14 -9.56 -16.52
C LYS A 313 7.32 -9.91 -15.03
N ASP A 314 8.56 -10.09 -14.60
CA ASP A 314 8.93 -10.49 -13.24
C ASP A 314 9.49 -9.31 -12.41
N ASP A 315 9.52 -8.10 -12.98
CA ASP A 315 10.05 -6.92 -12.29
C ASP A 315 9.03 -6.34 -11.31
N GLU A 316 9.52 -5.94 -10.14
CA GLU A 316 8.70 -5.38 -9.06
C GLU A 316 9.27 -4.04 -8.58
N VAL A 317 8.49 -2.97 -8.72
CA VAL A 317 8.86 -1.65 -8.18
C VAL A 317 8.68 -1.59 -6.66
N VAL A 318 7.61 -2.20 -6.16
CA VAL A 318 7.31 -2.30 -4.73
C VAL A 318 7.74 -3.70 -4.27
N PRO A 319 8.56 -3.82 -3.20
CA PRO A 319 8.93 -5.12 -2.67
C PRO A 319 7.69 -5.94 -2.29
N LEU A 320 7.61 -7.17 -2.79
CA LEU A 320 6.53 -8.08 -2.45
C LEU A 320 6.58 -8.45 -0.97
N THR A 321 5.51 -8.12 -0.25
CA THR A 321 5.37 -8.44 1.18
C THR A 321 4.19 -9.36 1.42
N CYS A 322 4.34 -10.33 2.31
CA CYS A 322 3.26 -11.23 2.68
C CYS A 322 2.28 -10.63 3.71
N GLY A 323 2.64 -9.50 4.32
CA GLY A 323 1.76 -8.71 5.18
C GLY A 323 1.36 -9.40 6.48
N LEU A 324 0.33 -8.86 7.14
CA LEU A 324 -0.17 -9.31 8.44
C LEU A 324 -1.10 -10.53 8.35
N ARG A 325 -0.71 -11.57 7.59
CA ARG A 325 -1.40 -12.87 7.56
C ARG A 325 -1.12 -13.67 8.85
N LYS A 326 -1.67 -13.20 9.97
CA LYS A 326 -1.32 -13.67 11.33
C LYS A 326 -1.42 -15.19 11.51
N LYS A 327 -2.40 -15.84 10.88
CA LYS A 327 -2.61 -17.29 10.99
C LYS A 327 -1.51 -18.08 10.29
N ASP A 328 -1.08 -17.60 9.12
CA ASP A 328 -0.12 -18.29 8.25
C ASP A 328 1.28 -18.32 8.88
N TRP A 329 1.61 -17.35 9.73
CA TRP A 329 2.94 -17.18 10.34
C TRP A 329 3.00 -17.44 11.85
N ALA A 330 2.04 -18.17 12.40
CA ALA A 330 2.05 -18.54 13.81
C ALA A 330 3.20 -19.53 14.10
N GLY A 331 4.00 -19.26 15.13
CA GLY A 331 5.13 -20.12 15.53
C GLY A 331 6.40 -20.02 14.66
N GLN A 332 6.38 -19.23 13.58
CA GLN A 332 7.53 -19.09 12.69
C GLN A 332 8.61 -18.18 13.27
N GLU A 333 9.88 -18.53 12.98
CA GLU A 333 11.03 -17.69 13.29
C GLU A 333 10.96 -16.37 12.54
N ARG A 334 11.48 -15.31 13.16
CA ARG A 334 11.41 -13.95 12.63
C ARG A 334 12.76 -13.27 12.80
N ALA A 335 13.30 -12.75 11.71
CA ALA A 335 14.39 -11.80 11.75
C ALA A 335 13.87 -10.37 11.58
N PHE A 336 14.59 -9.46 12.21
CA PHE A 336 14.48 -8.04 11.98
C PHE A 336 15.81 -7.56 11.43
N LEU A 337 15.75 -6.80 10.34
CA LEU A 337 16.94 -6.37 9.63
C LEU A 337 16.87 -4.87 9.39
N LEU A 338 18.02 -4.22 9.62
CA LEU A 338 18.15 -2.77 9.60
C LEU A 338 19.25 -2.39 8.61
N PHE A 339 18.88 -1.67 7.56
CA PHE A 339 19.83 -1.03 6.66
C PHE A 339 20.03 0.43 7.05
N LEU A 340 21.29 0.81 7.18
CA LEU A 340 21.72 2.18 7.45
C LEU A 340 21.52 3.07 6.19
N PRO A 341 21.48 4.40 6.37
CA PRO A 341 21.46 5.36 5.26
C PRO A 341 22.55 5.06 4.21
N GLY A 342 22.24 5.28 2.94
CA GLY A 342 23.16 5.03 1.82
C GLY A 342 23.22 3.57 1.34
N GLN A 343 22.62 2.62 2.07
CA GLN A 343 22.57 1.19 1.69
C GLN A 343 21.32 0.83 0.86
N HIS A 344 20.66 1.81 0.23
CA HIS A 344 19.38 1.60 -0.46
C HIS A 344 19.47 0.54 -1.57
N ALA A 345 20.48 0.61 -2.44
CA ALA A 345 20.66 -0.36 -3.52
C ALA A 345 20.85 -1.80 -3.00
N ARG A 346 21.62 -1.95 -1.91
CA ARG A 346 21.83 -3.25 -1.26
C ARG A 346 20.53 -3.78 -0.65
N ALA A 347 19.75 -2.90 -0.03
CA ALA A 347 18.46 -3.26 0.53
C ALA A 347 17.47 -3.71 -0.56
N SER A 348 17.34 -2.95 -1.66
CA SER A 348 16.49 -3.35 -2.78
C SER A 348 16.88 -4.73 -3.33
N ALA A 349 18.18 -4.98 -3.53
CA ALA A 349 18.66 -6.28 -4.01
C ALA A 349 18.35 -7.44 -3.05
N ALA A 350 18.49 -7.22 -1.74
CA ALA A 350 18.25 -8.22 -0.70
C ALA A 350 16.75 -8.53 -0.49
N LEU A 351 15.85 -7.68 -0.98
CA LEU A 351 14.40 -7.79 -0.80
C LEU A 351 13.68 -8.31 -2.05
N THR A 352 14.41 -8.73 -3.07
CA THR A 352 13.84 -9.38 -4.25
C THR A 352 13.36 -10.80 -3.93
N ALA A 353 12.35 -11.28 -4.65
CA ALA A 353 11.90 -12.67 -4.53
C ALA A 353 13.04 -13.68 -4.78
N ALA A 354 13.96 -13.38 -5.69
CA ALA A 354 15.13 -14.21 -5.96
C ALA A 354 16.12 -14.26 -4.77
N ALA A 355 16.24 -13.18 -4.01
CA ALA A 355 17.09 -13.12 -2.82
C ALA A 355 16.44 -13.74 -1.57
N LEU A 356 15.11 -13.83 -1.56
CA LEU A 356 14.29 -14.42 -0.49
C LEU A 356 13.49 -15.63 -1.01
N PRO A 357 14.16 -16.70 -1.48
CA PRO A 357 13.47 -17.87 -1.99
C PRO A 357 12.73 -18.60 -0.85
N PRO A 358 11.66 -19.35 -1.15
CA PRO A 358 11.05 -20.23 -0.17
C PRO A 358 12.10 -21.10 0.55
N PRO A 359 11.99 -21.28 1.88
CA PRO A 359 10.84 -20.96 2.71
C PRO A 359 10.87 -19.53 3.30
N LEU A 360 11.76 -18.65 2.82
CA LEU A 360 11.85 -17.28 3.29
C LEU A 360 10.70 -16.44 2.75
N GLY A 361 10.20 -15.51 3.55
CA GLY A 361 9.29 -14.49 3.06
C GLY A 361 9.45 -13.15 3.78
N LEU A 362 9.16 -12.08 3.04
CA LEU A 362 9.21 -10.72 3.54
C LEU A 362 7.85 -10.32 4.13
N ILE A 363 7.78 -10.09 5.44
CA ILE A 363 6.52 -9.74 6.11
C ILE A 363 6.13 -8.29 5.84
N GLN A 364 7.07 -7.38 6.05
CA GLN A 364 6.83 -5.94 5.95
C GLN A 364 8.17 -5.22 5.79
N THR A 365 8.12 -4.08 5.11
CA THR A 365 9.20 -3.10 4.98
C THR A 365 8.76 -1.77 5.59
N LYS A 366 9.73 -0.94 5.99
CA LYS A 366 9.49 0.42 6.48
C LYS A 366 10.72 1.28 6.24
N ARG A 367 10.56 2.42 5.56
CA ARG A 367 11.56 3.49 5.57
C ARG A 367 11.21 4.50 6.65
N MET A 368 12.17 4.87 7.50
CA MET A 368 11.92 5.88 8.52
C MET A 368 13.18 6.63 8.93
N ALA A 369 13.01 7.86 9.38
CA ALA A 369 14.02 8.53 10.19
C ALA A 369 14.07 7.84 11.56
N LEU A 370 15.26 7.36 11.91
CA LEU A 370 15.54 6.81 13.22
C LEU A 370 16.27 7.91 14.00
N ASP A 371 15.80 8.21 15.21
CA ASP A 371 16.51 9.09 16.14
C ASP A 371 17.16 8.23 17.23
N ALA A 372 18.06 8.80 18.03
CA ALA A 372 18.78 8.06 19.06
C ALA A 372 17.84 7.35 20.06
N ALA A 373 16.70 7.94 20.39
CA ALA A 373 15.72 7.35 21.31
C ALA A 373 15.03 6.13 20.68
N LYS A 374 14.55 6.25 19.44
CA LYS A 374 13.93 5.15 18.68
C LYS A 374 14.93 4.04 18.40
N ALA A 375 16.17 4.37 18.06
CA ALA A 375 17.23 3.39 17.84
C ALA A 375 17.54 2.59 19.12
N LYS A 376 17.66 3.29 20.26
CA LYS A 376 17.86 2.65 21.56
C LYS A 376 16.71 1.72 21.93
N LEU A 377 15.47 2.12 21.61
CA LEU A 377 14.29 1.27 21.83
C LEU A 377 14.30 0.03 20.92
N LEU A 378 14.58 0.24 19.62
CA LEU A 378 14.60 -0.81 18.60
C LEU A 378 15.70 -1.85 18.88
N LEU A 379 16.88 -1.38 19.27
CA LEU A 379 18.06 -2.20 19.50
C LEU A 379 18.20 -2.66 20.96
N LYS A 380 17.22 -2.38 21.83
CA LYS A 380 17.27 -2.75 23.25
C LYS A 380 17.51 -4.24 23.49
N ARG A 381 17.05 -5.08 22.56
CA ARG A 381 17.21 -6.55 22.59
C ARG A 381 18.26 -7.08 21.61
N CYS A 382 19.02 -6.19 20.97
CA CYS A 382 20.12 -6.60 20.10
C CYS A 382 21.27 -7.12 20.97
N PRO A 383 21.68 -8.39 20.83
CA PRO A 383 22.76 -8.95 21.65
C PRO A 383 24.14 -8.44 21.22
N ASP A 384 24.26 -7.84 20.04
CA ASP A 384 25.51 -7.38 19.47
C ASP A 384 25.83 -5.94 19.88
N SER A 385 26.78 -5.80 20.80
CA SER A 385 27.25 -4.49 21.30
C SER A 385 27.86 -3.59 20.22
N ALA A 386 28.43 -4.14 19.15
CA ALA A 386 28.99 -3.36 18.05
C ALA A 386 27.89 -2.73 17.20
N ILE A 387 26.77 -3.45 16.97
CA ILE A 387 25.58 -2.91 16.28
C ILE A 387 24.98 -1.76 17.09
N VAL A 388 24.85 -1.93 18.41
CA VAL A 388 24.33 -0.89 19.30
C VAL A 388 25.22 0.36 19.30
N ALA A 389 26.55 0.19 19.31
CA ALA A 389 27.50 1.29 19.25
C ALA A 389 27.53 2.02 17.89
N ALA A 390 27.49 1.28 16.78
CA ALA A 390 27.43 1.83 15.42
C ALA A 390 26.14 2.59 15.17
N ALA A 391 25.01 2.08 15.67
CA ALA A 391 23.75 2.81 15.64
C ALA A 391 23.86 4.09 16.45
N ALA A 392 24.32 4.04 17.70
CA ALA A 392 24.43 5.21 18.57
C ALA A 392 25.31 6.34 17.99
N THR A 393 26.38 5.99 17.26
CA THR A 393 27.29 6.96 16.61
C THR A 393 26.71 7.55 15.33
N ALA A 394 25.87 6.80 14.59
CA ALA A 394 25.19 7.31 13.39
C ALA A 394 24.16 8.42 13.68
N PHE A 395 23.74 8.60 14.94
CA PHE A 395 22.75 9.61 15.37
C PHE A 395 23.36 10.89 15.95
N LEU A 396 24.70 11.01 15.98
CA LEU A 396 25.33 12.26 16.43
C LEU A 396 25.25 13.29 15.30
N PRO A 397 24.77 14.52 15.57
CA PRO A 397 24.80 15.59 14.59
C PRO A 397 26.27 15.91 14.29
N HIS A 398 26.65 15.85 13.01
CA HIS A 398 27.86 16.50 12.51
C HIS A 398 27.54 17.93 12.09
#